data_AF-A0A0K2GBS9-F1
#
_entry.id   AF-A0A0K2GBS9-F1
#
_cell.length_a   1.000
_cell.length_b   1.000
_cell.length_c   1.000
_cell.angle_alpha   90.00
_cell.angle_beta   90.00
_cell.angle_gamma   90.00
#
_symmetry.space_group_name_H-M   'P 1'
#
loop_
_entity.id
_entity.type
_entity.pdbx_description
1 polymer ?
#
loop_
_entity_poly.entity_id
_entity_poly.type
_entity_poly.pdbx_seq_one_letter_code
_entity_poly.pdbx_strand_id
1 'polypeptide(L)'
;MSQIHAITQAARAIPDVAPAPQGTPDSGGFMDQLKSAIGKANDVQMQASQAVDALMTGQTQDLHRTMVALQEADVSFQLMMQIRNKLVTAYEEIQRMQI
;
A
#
# COMPACT_ATOMS: atom_id res chain seq x y z
N MET A 1 16.15 31.73 -60.04
CA MET A 1 15.33 32.13 -58.88
C MET A 1 14.99 30.89 -58.09
N SER A 2 15.98 30.40 -57.36
CA SER A 2 15.85 29.34 -56.37
C SER A 2 15.56 30.01 -55.04
N GLN A 3 14.41 29.71 -54.40
CA GLN A 3 14.20 29.65 -52.94
C GLN A 3 12.69 29.73 -52.56
N ILE A 4 12.31 28.94 -51.55
CA ILE A 4 11.16 29.10 -50.62
C ILE A 4 9.80 28.45 -50.99
N HIS A 5 9.72 27.17 -51.35
CA HIS A 5 8.43 26.43 -51.15
C HIS A 5 8.56 25.00 -50.60
N ALA A 6 9.73 24.59 -50.10
CA ALA A 6 9.96 23.19 -49.70
C ALA A 6 9.93 22.91 -48.18
N ILE A 7 9.39 23.80 -47.33
CA ILE A 7 9.36 23.57 -45.86
C ILE A 7 8.00 23.75 -45.17
N THR A 8 6.87 23.75 -45.90
CA THR A 8 5.53 23.94 -45.28
C THR A 8 4.59 22.75 -45.50
N GLN A 9 5.12 21.53 -45.49
CA GLN A 9 4.26 20.35 -45.49
C GLN A 9 4.81 19.24 -44.60
N ALA A 10 4.98 19.57 -43.32
CA ALA A 10 5.16 18.60 -42.23
C ALA A 10 4.42 19.09 -40.98
N ALA A 11 3.14 19.47 -41.15
CA ALA A 11 2.31 19.90 -40.04
C ALA A 11 0.83 19.56 -40.32
N ARG A 12 0.49 18.28 -40.11
CA ARG A 12 -0.81 17.79 -39.58
C ARG A 12 -0.95 16.28 -39.85
N ALA A 13 -0.25 15.51 -39.03
CA ALA A 13 -0.73 14.20 -38.64
C ALA A 13 -0.90 14.27 -37.13
N ILE A 14 -2.03 14.80 -36.68
CA ILE A 14 -2.49 14.61 -35.31
C ILE A 14 -3.21 13.26 -35.36
N PRO A 15 -2.66 12.18 -34.79
CA PRO A 15 -3.43 10.96 -34.66
C PRO A 15 -4.62 11.27 -33.74
N ASP A 16 -5.80 10.97 -34.26
CA ASP A 16 -7.05 10.84 -33.51
C ASP A 16 -6.78 9.95 -32.28
N VAL A 17 -6.66 10.57 -31.11
CA VAL A 17 -6.61 9.86 -29.84
C VAL A 17 -8.03 9.39 -29.56
N ALA A 18 -8.36 8.24 -30.14
CA ALA A 18 -9.53 7.46 -29.76
C ALA A 18 -9.66 7.46 -28.23
N PRO A 19 -10.86 7.70 -27.67
CA PRO A 19 -11.03 7.65 -26.23
C PRO A 19 -10.68 6.22 -25.78
N ALA A 20 -9.58 6.10 -25.03
CA ALA A 20 -9.22 4.86 -24.37
C ALA A 20 -10.45 4.36 -23.59
N PRO A 21 -10.76 3.06 -23.64
CA PRO A 21 -11.87 2.52 -22.85
C PRO A 21 -11.61 2.90 -21.40
N GLN A 22 -12.57 3.61 -20.83
CA GLN A 22 -12.62 3.92 -19.40
C GLN A 22 -12.33 2.62 -18.66
N GLY A 23 -11.20 2.61 -17.95
CA GLY A 23 -10.82 1.51 -17.10
C GLY A 23 -12.04 1.15 -16.26
N THR A 24 -12.48 -0.09 -16.41
CA THR A 24 -13.38 -0.77 -15.48
C THR A 24 -13.05 -0.30 -14.06
N PRO A 25 -14.01 0.18 -13.27
CA PRO A 25 -13.74 0.53 -11.88
C PRO A 25 -13.16 -0.71 -11.22
N ASP A 26 -11.88 -0.61 -10.89
CA ASP A 26 -11.13 -1.63 -10.19
C ASP A 26 -11.94 -1.97 -8.93
N SER A 27 -12.51 -3.17 -8.93
CA SER A 27 -13.43 -3.61 -7.88
C SER A 27 -12.67 -3.99 -6.59
N GLY A 28 -11.47 -3.43 -6.37
CA GLY A 28 -10.75 -3.41 -5.12
C GLY A 28 -10.85 -2.04 -4.46
N GLY A 29 -12.00 -1.74 -3.85
CA GLY A 29 -12.14 -0.52 -3.04
C GLY A 29 -11.20 -0.54 -1.83
N PHE A 30 -10.89 0.64 -1.28
CA PHE A 30 -10.07 0.79 -0.06
C PHE A 30 -10.48 -0.16 1.09
N MET A 31 -11.78 -0.45 1.20
CA MET A 31 -12.32 -1.38 2.19
C MET A 31 -11.86 -2.84 1.98
N ASP A 32 -11.66 -3.25 0.72
CA ASP A 32 -11.17 -4.58 0.36
C ASP A 32 -9.67 -4.72 0.67
N GLN A 33 -8.89 -3.69 0.36
CA GLN A 33 -7.49 -3.56 0.82
C GLN A 33 -7.39 -3.61 2.34
N LEU A 34 -8.27 -2.90 3.06
CA LEU A 34 -8.28 -2.86 4.52
C LEU A 34 -8.61 -4.25 5.10
N LYS A 35 -9.59 -4.94 4.52
CA LYS A 35 -9.96 -6.31 4.91
C LYS A 35 -8.81 -7.29 4.65
N SER A 36 -8.12 -7.14 3.52
CA SER A 36 -6.92 -7.93 3.20
C SER A 36 -5.76 -7.67 4.17
N ALA A 37 -5.55 -6.41 4.57
CA ALA A 37 -4.54 -6.04 5.56
C ALA A 37 -4.83 -6.62 6.95
N ILE A 38 -6.11 -6.62 7.38
CA ILE A 38 -6.53 -7.26 8.63
C ILE A 38 -6.32 -8.77 8.57
N GLY A 39 -6.63 -9.42 7.44
CA GLY A 39 -6.35 -10.84 7.23
C GLY A 39 -4.86 -11.15 7.31
N LYS A 40 -4.01 -10.34 6.66
CA LYS A 40 -2.55 -10.48 6.75
C LYS A 40 -2.02 -10.30 8.17
N ALA A 41 -2.56 -9.37 8.95
CA ALA A 41 -2.16 -9.19 10.34
C ALA A 41 -2.45 -10.43 11.19
N ASN A 42 -3.58 -11.10 10.95
CA ASN A 42 -3.93 -12.35 11.62
C ASN A 42 -2.95 -13.48 11.26
N ASP A 43 -2.57 -13.58 9.98
CA ASP A 43 -1.61 -14.57 9.50
C ASP A 43 -0.21 -14.38 10.11
N VAL A 44 0.25 -13.13 10.17
CA VAL A 44 1.51 -12.75 10.83
C VAL A 44 1.46 -13.07 12.33
N GLN A 45 0.33 -12.84 13.00
CA GLN A 45 0.17 -13.20 14.41
C GLN A 45 0.27 -14.71 14.67
N MET A 46 -0.28 -15.53 13.77
CA MET A 46 -0.16 -16.99 13.85
C MET A 46 1.27 -17.46 13.62
N GLN A 47 1.95 -16.92 12.59
CA GLN A 47 3.36 -17.23 12.35
C GLN A 47 4.26 -16.83 13.51
N ALA A 48 4.03 -15.65 14.11
CA ALA A 48 4.76 -15.19 15.27
C ALA A 48 4.56 -16.14 16.46
N SER A 49 3.33 -16.62 16.67
CA SER A 49 3.02 -17.59 17.73
C SER A 49 3.77 -18.91 17.53
N GLN A 50 3.86 -19.41 16.30
CA GLN A 50 4.67 -20.60 15.96
C GLN A 50 6.16 -20.35 16.13
N ALA A 51 6.65 -19.17 15.75
CA ALA A 51 8.07 -18.81 15.90
C ALA A 51 8.46 -18.68 17.39
N VAL A 52 7.56 -18.15 18.23
CA VAL A 52 7.74 -18.08 19.69
C VAL A 52 7.78 -19.48 20.30
N ASP A 53 6.90 -20.38 19.87
CA ASP A 53 6.89 -21.78 20.31
C ASP A 53 8.18 -22.52 19.90
N ALA A 54 8.66 -22.30 18.68
CA ALA A 54 9.95 -22.81 18.19
C ALA A 54 11.16 -22.22 18.94
N LEU A 55 11.05 -20.98 19.41
CA LEU A 55 12.10 -20.33 20.21
C LEU A 55 12.11 -20.84 21.65
N MET A 56 10.94 -21.01 22.28
CA MET A 56 10.79 -21.56 23.64
C MET A 56 11.22 -23.02 23.75
N THR A 57 11.07 -23.78 22.66
CA THR A 57 11.58 -25.16 22.54
C THR A 57 13.09 -25.23 22.30
N GLY A 58 13.78 -24.09 22.21
CA GLY A 58 15.23 -24.00 22.13
C GLY A 58 15.81 -24.21 20.74
N GLN A 59 15.02 -24.10 19.67
CA GLN A 59 15.51 -24.36 18.31
C GLN A 59 16.37 -23.22 17.69
N THR A 60 16.47 -22.05 18.31
CA THR A 60 17.17 -20.91 17.68
C THR A 60 18.21 -20.27 18.61
N GLN A 61 19.49 -20.38 18.22
CA GLN A 61 20.67 -19.85 18.94
C GLN A 61 21.10 -18.45 18.44
N ASP A 62 20.31 -17.80 17.59
CA ASP A 62 20.71 -16.55 16.92
C ASP A 62 20.20 -15.30 17.64
N LEU A 63 20.91 -14.89 18.69
CA LEU A 63 20.74 -13.60 19.39
C LEU A 63 20.60 -12.39 18.44
N HIS A 64 21.31 -12.42 17.31
CA HIS A 64 21.27 -11.38 16.30
C HIS A 64 19.90 -11.30 15.61
N ARG A 65 19.29 -12.45 15.32
CA ARG A 65 17.94 -12.53 14.73
C ARG A 65 16.88 -12.03 15.70
N THR A 66 17.03 -12.33 17.00
CA THR A 66 16.14 -11.83 18.05
C THR A 66 16.20 -10.30 18.15
N MET A 67 17.40 -9.71 18.11
CA MET A 67 17.58 -8.25 18.11
C MET A 67 16.93 -7.59 16.89
N VAL A 68 17.08 -8.18 15.69
CA VAL A 68 16.43 -7.68 14.46
C VAL A 68 14.91 -7.78 14.57
N ALA A 69 14.38 -8.90 15.06
CA ALA A 69 12.95 -9.08 15.25
C ALA A 69 12.36 -8.07 16.26
N LEU A 70 13.10 -7.77 17.34
CA LEU A 70 12.70 -6.73 18.31
C LEU A 70 12.66 -5.34 17.67
N GLN A 71 13.66 -5.00 16.84
CA GLN A 71 13.70 -3.72 16.14
C GLN A 71 12.54 -3.58 15.15
N GLU A 72 12.23 -4.65 14.42
CA GLU A 72 11.12 -4.70 13.46
C GLU A 72 9.76 -4.59 14.16
N ALA A 73 9.62 -5.23 15.32
CA ALA A 73 8.44 -5.14 16.16
C ALA A 73 8.21 -3.72 16.69
N ASP A 74 9.25 -3.02 17.15
CA ASP A 74 9.15 -1.63 17.63
C ASP A 74 8.66 -0.68 16.54
N VAL A 75 9.26 -0.75 15.35
CA VAL A 75 8.86 0.06 14.19
C VAL A 75 7.42 -0.25 13.76
N SER A 76 7.04 -1.53 13.75
CA SER A 76 5.69 -1.97 13.41
C SER A 76 4.66 -1.47 14.44
N PHE A 77 5.02 -1.44 15.72
CA PHE A 77 4.16 -0.95 16.79
C PHE A 77 3.95 0.57 16.68
N GLN A 78 5.00 1.32 16.37
CA GLN A 78 4.88 2.75 16.11
C GLN A 78 3.95 3.04 14.93
N LEU A 79 4.07 2.26 13.85
CA LEU A 79 3.17 2.37 12.71
C LEU A 79 1.71 2.06 13.09
N MET A 80 1.48 1.01 13.88
CA MET A 80 0.14 0.69 14.39
C MET A 80 -0.46 1.81 15.25
N MET A 81 0.34 2.46 16.09
CA MET A 81 -0.14 3.61 16.86
C MET A 81 -0.56 4.78 15.96
N GLN A 82 0.19 5.05 14.89
CA GLN A 82 -0.19 6.07 13.91
C GLN A 82 -1.49 5.70 13.18
N ILE A 83 -1.65 4.44 12.79
CA ILE A 83 -2.88 3.94 12.17
C ILE A 83 -4.05 4.07 13.14
N ARG A 84 -3.89 3.64 14.40
CA ARG A 84 -4.91 3.79 15.45
C ARG A 84 -5.34 5.24 15.60
N ASN A 85 -4.38 6.17 15.70
CA ASN A 85 -4.69 7.59 15.84
C ASN A 85 -5.45 8.12 14.61
N LYS A 86 -5.05 7.75 13.40
CA LYS A 86 -5.76 8.13 12.16
C LYS A 86 -7.17 7.56 12.09
N LEU A 87 -7.38 6.32 12.52
CA LEU A 87 -8.71 5.70 12.55
C LEU A 87 -9.63 6.37 13.56
N VAL A 88 -9.12 6.75 14.73
CA VAL A 88 -9.88 7.52 15.73
C VAL A 88 -10.27 8.88 15.14
N THR A 89 -9.32 9.61 14.55
CA THR A 89 -9.61 10.90 13.91
C THR A 89 -10.61 10.76 12.77
N ALA A 90 -10.50 9.73 11.92
CA ALA A 90 -11.46 9.48 10.84
C ALA A 90 -12.87 9.19 11.37
N TYR A 91 -12.98 8.47 12.48
CA TYR A 91 -14.26 8.24 13.15
C TYR A 91 -14.86 9.55 13.71
N GLU A 92 -14.04 10.37 14.38
CA GLU A 92 -14.46 11.69 14.87
C GLU A 92 -14.90 12.61 13.72
N GLU A 93 -14.22 12.57 12.58
CA GLU A 93 -14.55 13.35 11.37
C GLU A 93 -15.92 12.96 10.80
N ILE A 94 -16.18 11.65 10.66
CA ILE A 94 -17.48 11.13 10.20
C ILE A 94 -18.61 11.56 11.14
N GLN A 95 -18.39 11.52 12.46
CA GLN A 95 -19.38 11.99 13.43
C GLN A 95 -19.68 13.49 13.30
N ARG A 96 -18.66 14.31 13.01
CA ARG A 96 -18.85 15.75 12.79
C ARG A 96 -19.53 16.09 11.47
N MET A 97 -19.47 15.22 10.46
CA MET A 97 -20.20 15.41 9.20
C MET A 97 -21.70 15.04 9.30
N GLN A 98 -22.10 14.24 10.27
CA GLN A 98 -23.47 13.71 10.39
C GLN A 98 -24.42 14.56 11.25
N ILE A 99 -23.96 15.68 11.82
CA ILE A 99 -24.79 16.65 12.55
C ILE A 99 -25.11 17.89 11.70
#